data_AF-A0A522NQA7-F1
#
_entry.id   AF-A0A522NQA7-F1
#
_cell.length_a   1.000
_cell.length_b   1.000
_cell.length_c   1.000
_cell.angle_alpha   90.00
_cell.angle_beta   90.00
_cell.angle_gamma   90.00
#
_symmetry.space_group_name_H-M   'P 1'
#
loop_
_entity.id
_entity.type
_entity.pdbx_description
1 polymer ?
#
loop_
_entity_poly.entity_id
_entity_poly.type
_entity_poly.pdbx_seq_one_letter_code
_entity_poly.pdbx_strand_id
1 'polypeptide(L)'
;MTKANPRSSRNSPSCASTTSIGRSWTATSWPSAREAVRLLEARELASDDHLTIAGVLLFAEHPERALPSAQVRVSRFQGTQRKSGARQNLIGDDRLEGPIPTILDKARASIRRWQPTRRALAASGRFEDVGLVPEDAWLEGVVNAVVHRSYSIQGDYVHVDIYDDRIVIESPGRFPGLVDPANPLAIKRFARNPRIARVCTDLRITQEFGEGIRRMFDEMRTAGLSDPLYRQTSGSVQLTLSGEHTERQLTDALPSLQQQILAALREAPELSTGEVAELTGAARPTVLRHLDALRDAGYVQWVGKSRKDPRASWRLIR
;
A
#
# COMPACT_ATOMS: atom_id res chain seq x y z
N MET A 1 61.92 34.20 49.06
CA MET A 1 61.11 33.60 50.14
C MET A 1 59.99 34.57 50.52
N THR A 2 58.81 34.47 49.89
CA THR A 2 57.53 34.93 50.47
C THR A 2 56.37 34.57 49.55
N LYS A 3 55.30 34.04 50.13
CA LYS A 3 54.02 33.63 49.50
C LYS A 3 53.21 34.86 49.06
N ALA A 4 52.44 34.71 47.97
CA ALA A 4 51.19 35.44 47.80
C ALA A 4 50.17 34.60 47.00
N ASN A 5 48.95 34.62 47.52
CA ASN A 5 47.72 33.93 47.13
C ASN A 5 47.02 34.69 45.98
N PRO A 6 46.09 34.06 45.24
CA PRO A 6 44.79 34.71 45.13
C PRO A 6 43.60 33.76 45.34
N ARG A 7 42.65 34.21 46.15
CA ARG A 7 41.30 33.65 46.31
C ARG A 7 40.27 34.48 45.52
N SER A 8 39.20 33.76 45.15
CA SER A 8 37.82 34.21 44.91
C SER A 8 37.52 34.83 43.54
N SER A 9 36.36 34.65 42.90
CA SER A 9 35.21 33.76 43.09
C SER A 9 34.25 34.05 41.93
N ARG A 10 33.52 33.04 41.43
CA ARG A 10 32.09 33.18 41.09
C ARG A 10 31.47 31.79 40.83
N ASN A 11 30.55 31.43 41.72
CA ASN A 11 29.67 30.27 41.65
C ASN A 11 28.66 30.40 40.49
N SER A 12 28.31 29.27 39.87
CA SER A 12 26.94 28.97 39.42
C SER A 12 26.73 27.45 39.38
N PRO A 13 25.55 26.94 39.76
CA PRO A 13 25.37 25.56 40.21
C PRO A 13 25.03 24.59 39.06
N SER A 14 25.64 23.41 39.09
CA SER A 14 25.23 22.27 38.26
C SER A 14 24.15 21.46 38.98
N CYS A 15 22.94 21.36 38.42
CA CYS A 15 22.07 20.20 38.64
C CYS A 15 20.92 20.11 37.63
N ALA A 16 20.80 18.94 37.01
CA ALA A 16 19.59 18.29 36.43
C ALA A 16 18.88 19.00 35.25
N SER A 17 18.37 18.36 34.21
CA SER A 17 18.04 16.95 33.95
C SER A 17 17.77 16.78 32.46
N THR A 18 18.52 15.92 31.76
CA THR A 18 18.07 15.34 30.49
C THR A 18 17.70 13.90 30.75
N THR A 19 16.40 13.63 30.80
CA THR A 19 15.83 12.29 30.96
C THR A 19 16.21 11.45 29.74
N SER A 20 17.37 10.79 29.81
CA SER A 20 17.68 9.69 28.92
C SER A 20 16.79 8.51 29.33
N ILE A 21 15.99 8.03 28.38
CA ILE A 21 15.27 6.77 28.56
C ILE A 21 16.33 5.67 28.50
N GLY A 22 16.90 5.37 29.68
CA GLY A 22 17.73 4.21 29.91
C GLY A 22 16.87 2.96 29.76
N ARG A 23 16.90 2.34 28.58
CA ARG A 23 16.85 0.88 28.52
C ARG A 23 18.29 0.40 28.48
N SER A 24 18.84 0.13 29.67
CA SER A 24 20.05 -0.67 29.80
C SER A 24 19.77 -2.02 29.15
N TRP A 25 20.32 -2.25 27.96
CA TRP A 25 20.48 -3.59 27.44
C TRP A 25 21.51 -4.26 28.33
N THR A 26 21.08 -4.87 29.44
CA THR A 26 21.90 -5.88 30.10
C THR A 26 22.18 -6.91 29.02
N ALA A 27 23.45 -7.03 28.63
CA ALA A 27 23.92 -7.97 27.63
C ALA A 27 23.47 -9.37 28.02
N THR A 28 22.29 -9.75 27.55
CA THR A 28 21.86 -11.12 27.46
C THR A 28 22.80 -11.69 26.41
N SER A 29 23.69 -12.60 26.83
CA SER A 29 24.80 -13.12 26.05
C SER A 29 24.40 -13.34 24.58
N TRP A 30 25.07 -12.65 23.66
CA TRP A 30 24.92 -12.91 22.24
C TRP A 30 25.23 -14.39 21.97
N PRO A 31 24.43 -15.10 21.16
CA PRO A 31 24.72 -16.48 20.82
C PRO A 31 26.11 -16.58 20.21
N SER A 32 26.86 -17.61 20.60
CA SER A 32 28.09 -17.96 19.92
C SER A 32 27.81 -18.26 18.43
N ALA A 33 28.83 -18.13 17.58
CA ALA A 33 28.67 -18.44 16.15
C ALA A 33 28.11 -19.85 15.91
N ARG A 34 28.49 -20.84 16.73
CA ARG A 34 27.96 -22.20 16.65
C ARG A 34 26.48 -22.29 17.04
N GLU A 35 26.05 -21.53 18.04
CA GLU A 35 24.62 -21.49 18.42
C GLU A 35 23.79 -20.82 17.35
N ALA A 36 24.30 -19.76 16.72
CA ALA A 36 23.64 -19.12 15.58
C ALA A 36 23.50 -20.08 14.39
N VAL A 37 24.55 -20.83 14.04
CA VAL A 37 24.49 -21.84 12.98
C VAL A 37 23.46 -22.94 13.31
N ARG A 38 23.45 -23.47 14.54
CA ARG A 38 22.46 -24.46 14.96
C ARG A 38 21.02 -23.95 14.88
N LEU A 39 20.79 -22.68 15.20
CA LEU A 39 19.46 -22.06 15.05
C LEU A 39 19.02 -22.00 13.58
N LEU A 40 19.95 -21.69 12.67
CA LEU A 40 19.68 -21.68 11.24
C LEU A 40 19.42 -23.10 10.72
N GLU A 41 20.21 -24.10 11.12
CA GLU A 41 20.01 -25.51 10.77
C GLU A 41 18.66 -26.04 11.28
N ALA A 42 18.30 -25.73 12.53
CA ALA A 42 17.01 -26.12 13.13
C ALA A 42 15.79 -25.52 12.39
N ARG A 43 16.01 -24.47 11.58
CA ARG A 43 14.99 -23.85 10.72
C ARG A 43 15.17 -24.21 9.24
N GLU A 44 16.05 -25.16 8.93
CA GLU A 44 16.41 -25.59 7.58
C GLU A 44 16.89 -24.43 6.68
N LEU A 45 17.55 -23.45 7.29
CA LEU A 45 18.14 -22.29 6.64
C LEU A 45 19.63 -22.47 6.36
N ALA A 46 20.27 -23.44 7.02
CA ALA A 46 21.65 -23.87 6.79
C ALA A 46 21.73 -25.41 6.74
N SER A 47 22.75 -25.93 6.07
CA SER A 47 23.14 -27.34 6.03
C SER A 47 24.65 -27.43 5.84
N ASP A 48 25.33 -28.29 6.59
CA ASP A 48 26.76 -28.59 6.42
C ASP A 48 27.63 -27.31 6.39
N ASP A 49 27.42 -26.40 7.35
CA ASP A 49 28.06 -25.08 7.45
C ASP A 49 27.79 -24.09 6.28
N HIS A 50 26.86 -24.40 5.39
CA HIS A 50 26.46 -23.53 4.28
C HIS A 50 25.01 -23.04 4.41
N LEU A 51 24.76 -21.78 4.04
CA LEU A 51 23.39 -21.27 3.96
C LEU A 51 22.65 -21.88 2.76
N THR A 52 21.41 -22.26 2.99
CA THR A 52 20.45 -22.55 1.92
C THR A 52 20.08 -21.26 1.17
N ILE A 53 19.45 -21.36 0.00
CA ILE A 53 18.93 -20.18 -0.72
C ILE A 53 18.01 -19.32 0.16
N ALA A 54 17.15 -19.94 0.98
CA ALA A 54 16.32 -19.21 1.93
C ALA A 54 17.16 -18.49 2.99
N GLY A 55 18.18 -19.15 3.54
CA GLY A 55 19.13 -18.55 4.49
C GLY A 55 19.89 -17.36 3.88
N VAL A 56 20.35 -17.50 2.64
CA VAL A 56 21.00 -16.40 1.89
C VAL A 56 20.04 -15.22 1.74
N LEU A 57 18.83 -15.45 1.23
CA LEU A 57 17.85 -14.39 1.00
C LEU A 57 17.41 -13.67 2.28
N LEU A 58 17.39 -14.35 3.42
CA LEU A 58 16.94 -13.80 4.69
C LEU A 58 18.04 -13.11 5.50
N PHE A 59 19.30 -13.57 5.40
CA PHE A 59 20.35 -13.20 6.36
C PHE A 59 21.71 -12.85 5.74
N ALA A 60 21.97 -13.16 4.47
CA ALA A 60 23.22 -12.71 3.85
C ALA A 60 23.20 -11.18 3.72
N GLU A 61 24.35 -10.54 3.94
CA GLU A 61 24.51 -9.10 3.75
C GLU A 61 24.22 -8.70 2.29
N HIS A 62 24.60 -9.56 1.35
CA HIS A 62 24.53 -9.36 -0.09
C HIS A 62 23.98 -10.59 -0.83
N PRO A 63 22.69 -10.93 -0.68
CA PRO A 63 22.08 -12.09 -1.37
C PRO A 63 22.17 -11.98 -2.89
N GLU A 64 22.19 -10.76 -3.43
CA GLU A 64 22.29 -10.47 -4.85
C GLU A 64 23.58 -11.02 -5.50
N ARG A 65 24.65 -11.22 -4.73
CA ARG A 65 25.89 -11.83 -5.25
C ARG A 65 25.70 -13.30 -5.64
N ALA A 66 24.86 -14.02 -4.91
CA ALA A 66 24.50 -15.41 -5.22
C ALA A 66 23.28 -15.49 -6.14
N LEU A 67 22.36 -14.54 -6.01
CA LEU A 67 21.11 -14.46 -6.78
C LEU A 67 20.94 -13.05 -7.35
N PRO A 68 21.49 -12.73 -8.53
CA PRO A 68 21.43 -11.37 -9.10
C PRO A 68 20.02 -10.80 -9.29
N SER A 69 18.99 -11.66 -9.28
CA SER A 69 17.59 -11.27 -9.37
C SER A 69 16.91 -11.02 -8.00
N ALA A 70 17.63 -11.17 -6.89
CA ALA A 70 17.15 -10.92 -5.53
C ALA A 70 17.15 -9.42 -5.19
N GLN A 71 16.40 -8.65 -5.98
CA GLN A 71 16.27 -7.21 -5.85
C GLN A 71 14.81 -6.77 -6.01
N VAL A 72 14.52 -5.54 -5.59
CA VAL A 72 13.26 -4.83 -5.81
C VAL A 72 13.62 -3.52 -6.48
N ARG A 73 12.94 -3.19 -7.58
CA ARG A 73 13.11 -1.89 -8.24
C ARG A 73 11.85 -1.05 -8.05
N VAL A 74 12.00 0.15 -7.51
CA VAL A 74 10.91 1.11 -7.35
C VAL A 74 11.10 2.21 -8.37
N SER A 75 10.18 2.33 -9.31
CA SER A 75 10.24 3.31 -10.40
C SER A 75 9.05 4.25 -10.34
N ARG A 76 9.30 5.57 -10.43
CA ARG A 76 8.27 6.61 -10.43
C ARG A 76 8.14 7.22 -11.81
N PHE A 77 6.96 7.14 -12.41
CA PHE A 77 6.65 7.68 -13.73
C PHE A 77 5.65 8.83 -13.65
N GLN A 78 6.02 10.03 -14.06
CA GLN A 78 5.12 11.19 -14.09
C GLN A 78 3.95 10.97 -15.08
N GLY A 79 2.71 11.10 -14.62
CA GLY A 79 1.50 10.79 -15.39
C GLY A 79 1.00 9.37 -15.16
N THR A 80 0.02 8.96 -15.98
CA THR A 80 -0.70 7.68 -15.82
C THR A 80 -0.22 6.58 -16.80
N GLN A 81 0.69 6.92 -17.71
CA GLN A 81 1.21 6.01 -18.73
C GLN A 81 2.74 6.06 -18.79
N ARG A 82 3.39 4.92 -18.97
CA ARG A 82 4.83 4.85 -19.21
C ARG A 82 5.14 5.33 -20.63
N LYS A 83 6.03 6.31 -20.75
CA LYS A 83 6.51 6.84 -22.03
C LYS A 83 7.95 6.39 -22.28
N SER A 84 8.37 6.39 -23.54
CA SER A 84 9.67 5.88 -24.00
C SER A 84 10.39 6.86 -24.92
N GLY A 85 11.69 6.66 -25.10
CA GLY A 85 12.56 7.51 -25.93
C GLY A 85 12.64 8.94 -25.39
N ALA A 86 12.63 9.93 -26.28
CA ALA A 86 12.68 11.35 -25.92
C ALA A 86 11.49 11.83 -25.05
N ARG A 87 10.43 11.03 -24.93
CA ARG A 87 9.25 11.35 -24.09
C ARG A 87 9.26 10.66 -22.73
N GLN A 88 10.35 9.97 -22.37
CA GLN A 88 10.47 9.23 -21.11
C GLN A 88 10.11 10.11 -19.91
N ASN A 89 9.28 9.57 -19.04
CA ASN A 89 8.69 10.25 -17.88
C ASN A 89 9.10 9.62 -16.55
N LEU A 90 10.19 8.85 -16.54
CA LEU A 90 10.77 8.28 -15.33
C LEU A 90 11.44 9.41 -14.54
N ILE A 91 10.92 9.70 -13.34
CA ILE A 91 11.42 10.77 -12.46
C ILE A 91 12.05 10.24 -11.18
N GLY A 92 11.94 8.94 -10.92
CA GLY A 92 12.59 8.27 -9.79
C GLY A 92 12.84 6.80 -10.11
N ASP A 93 13.99 6.28 -9.68
CA ASP A 93 14.40 4.89 -9.95
C ASP A 93 15.34 4.40 -8.86
N ASP A 94 14.81 3.63 -7.92
CA ASP A 94 15.58 3.03 -6.84
C ASP A 94 15.77 1.53 -7.08
N ARG A 95 17.04 1.10 -7.16
CA ARG A 95 17.39 -0.33 -7.07
C ARG A 95 17.67 -0.67 -5.61
N LEU A 96 16.88 -1.58 -5.06
CA LEU A 96 16.96 -2.01 -3.68
C LEU A 96 17.52 -3.42 -3.61
N GLU A 97 18.53 -3.60 -2.77
CA GLU A 97 19.28 -4.85 -2.58
C GLU A 97 19.48 -5.12 -1.09
N GLY A 98 19.92 -6.32 -0.76
CA GLY A 98 20.08 -6.81 0.61
C GLY A 98 19.05 -7.89 0.99
N PRO A 99 19.15 -8.43 2.22
CA PRO A 99 18.28 -9.49 2.69
C PRO A 99 16.82 -9.04 2.78
N ILE A 100 15.89 -9.98 2.75
CA ILE A 100 14.43 -9.73 2.69
C ILE A 100 13.94 -8.72 3.75
N PRO A 101 14.32 -8.78 5.04
CA PRO A 101 13.89 -7.75 5.99
C PRO A 101 14.35 -6.35 5.58
N THR A 102 15.61 -6.21 5.20
CA THR A 102 16.21 -4.94 4.79
C THR A 102 15.63 -4.41 3.48
N ILE A 103 15.39 -5.27 2.49
CA ILE A 103 14.83 -4.83 1.20
C ILE A 103 13.39 -4.34 1.36
N LEU A 104 12.62 -4.94 2.27
CA LEU A 104 11.26 -4.51 2.58
C LEU A 104 11.24 -3.16 3.30
N ASP A 105 12.15 -2.93 4.26
CA ASP A 105 12.31 -1.61 4.91
C ASP A 105 12.72 -0.52 3.90
N LYS A 106 13.67 -0.84 3.02
CA LYS A 106 14.09 0.05 1.93
C LYS A 106 12.93 0.33 0.96
N ALA A 107 12.15 -0.69 0.61
CA ALA A 107 11.00 -0.55 -0.28
C ALA A 107 9.92 0.33 0.35
N ARG A 108 9.63 0.13 1.64
CA ARG A 108 8.71 0.96 2.41
C ARG A 108 9.12 2.43 2.39
N ALA A 109 10.39 2.73 2.65
CA ALA A 109 10.91 4.09 2.61
C ALA A 109 10.88 4.70 1.20
N SER A 110 11.20 3.91 0.18
CA SER A 110 11.18 4.33 -1.23
C SER A 110 9.77 4.64 -1.71
N ILE A 111 8.80 3.75 -1.48
CA ILE A 111 7.41 3.94 -1.92
C ILE A 111 6.76 5.11 -1.19
N ARG A 112 6.98 5.26 0.13
CA ARG A 112 6.52 6.44 0.89
C ARG A 112 7.04 7.75 0.30
N ARG A 113 8.29 7.77 -0.17
CA ARG A 113 8.91 8.96 -0.76
C ARG A 113 8.33 9.28 -2.15
N TRP A 114 8.06 8.26 -2.95
CA TRP A 114 7.72 8.45 -4.36
C TRP A 114 6.22 8.48 -4.66
N GLN A 115 5.37 7.87 -3.82
CA GLN A 115 3.93 7.90 -4.07
C GLN A 115 3.39 9.33 -3.99
N PRO A 116 2.46 9.71 -4.88
CA PRO A 116 1.75 10.98 -4.73
C PRO A 116 1.09 11.08 -3.35
N THR A 117 1.08 12.28 -2.78
CA THR A 117 0.41 12.57 -1.52
C THR A 117 -0.63 13.67 -1.72
N ARG A 118 -1.64 13.67 -0.85
CA ARG A 118 -2.59 14.77 -0.69
C ARG A 118 -2.61 15.19 0.75
N ARG A 119 -2.88 16.47 1.02
CA ARG A 119 -3.13 16.89 2.40
C ARG A 119 -4.53 16.49 2.83
N ALA A 120 -4.66 15.83 3.98
CA ALA A 120 -5.93 15.49 4.58
C ALA A 120 -5.90 15.70 6.10
N LEU A 121 -7.06 15.92 6.70
CA LEU A 121 -7.17 15.96 8.16
C LEU A 121 -7.01 14.54 8.70
N ALA A 122 -5.93 14.30 9.45
CA ALA A 122 -5.68 13.03 10.11
C ALA A 122 -6.48 12.89 11.40
N ALA A 123 -6.52 11.69 11.97
CA ALA A 123 -7.17 11.40 13.26
C ALA A 123 -6.56 12.20 14.43
N SER A 124 -5.35 12.72 14.26
CA SER A 124 -4.69 13.65 15.17
C SER A 124 -5.36 15.03 15.25
N GLY A 125 -6.32 15.31 14.36
CA GLY A 125 -6.93 16.64 14.18
C GLY A 125 -6.02 17.62 13.45
N ARG A 126 -4.93 17.16 12.85
CA ARG A 126 -3.99 17.98 12.08
C ARG A 126 -3.98 17.56 10.62
N PHE A 127 -3.66 18.51 9.73
CA PHE A 127 -3.45 18.19 8.32
C PHE A 127 -2.11 17.48 8.16
N GLU A 128 -2.14 16.31 7.54
CA GLU A 128 -0.98 15.47 7.26
C GLU A 128 -0.98 15.07 5.79
N ASP A 129 0.19 14.71 5.27
CA ASP A 129 0.32 14.16 3.93
C ASP A 129 -0.13 12.70 3.94
N VAL A 130 -1.23 12.43 3.26
CA VAL A 130 -1.80 11.09 3.08
C VAL A 130 -1.43 10.59 1.69
N GLY A 131 -0.84 9.40 1.64
CA GLY A 131 -0.50 8.74 0.38
C GLY A 131 -1.72 8.48 -0.50
N LEU A 132 -1.48 8.43 -1.81
CA LEU A 132 -2.47 8.04 -2.82
C LEU A 132 -3.11 6.68 -2.51
N VAL A 133 -2.30 5.71 -2.07
CA VAL A 133 -2.72 4.36 -1.68
C VAL A 133 -2.35 4.13 -0.22
N PRO A 134 -3.24 3.56 0.61
CA PRO A 134 -2.96 3.22 1.99
C PRO A 134 -1.70 2.38 2.11
N GLU A 135 -0.88 2.71 3.10
CA GLU A 135 0.40 2.05 3.32
C GLU A 135 0.28 0.56 3.53
N ASP A 136 -0.67 0.16 4.37
CA ASP A 136 -0.88 -1.24 4.70
C ASP A 136 -1.28 -2.07 3.47
N ALA A 137 -1.96 -1.45 2.48
CA ALA A 137 -2.35 -2.11 1.25
C ALA A 137 -1.16 -2.39 0.32
N TRP A 138 -0.33 -1.38 0.01
CA TRP A 138 0.83 -1.60 -0.86
C TRP A 138 1.96 -2.35 -0.16
N LEU A 139 2.12 -2.19 1.16
CA LEU A 139 3.14 -2.92 1.91
C LEU A 139 2.86 -4.42 1.87
N GLU A 140 1.61 -4.81 2.08
CA GLU A 140 1.17 -6.20 1.90
C GLU A 140 1.43 -6.71 0.48
N GLY A 141 1.20 -5.88 -0.54
CA GLY A 141 1.49 -6.21 -1.93
C GLY A 141 2.97 -6.50 -2.18
N VAL A 142 3.86 -5.64 -1.66
CA VAL A 142 5.32 -5.78 -1.80
C VAL A 142 5.84 -6.99 -1.02
N VAL A 143 5.36 -7.18 0.20
CA VAL A 143 5.71 -8.34 1.03
C VAL A 143 5.32 -9.63 0.33
N ASN A 144 4.10 -9.72 -0.20
CA ASN A 144 3.65 -10.88 -0.99
C ASN A 144 4.50 -11.07 -2.24
N ALA A 145 4.83 -10.00 -2.95
CA ALA A 145 5.66 -10.05 -4.14
C ALA A 145 7.07 -10.59 -3.86
N VAL A 146 7.69 -10.22 -2.73
CA VAL A 146 9.04 -10.68 -2.32
C VAL A 146 8.98 -12.10 -1.76
N VAL A 147 8.10 -12.37 -0.80
CA VAL A 147 8.02 -13.65 -0.09
C VAL A 147 7.57 -14.79 -1.01
N HIS A 148 6.67 -14.53 -1.95
CA HIS A 148 6.12 -15.55 -2.86
C HIS A 148 6.73 -15.53 -4.26
N ARG A 149 7.80 -14.75 -4.48
CA ARG A 149 8.55 -14.72 -5.73
C ARG A 149 9.07 -16.10 -6.12
N SER A 150 9.06 -16.39 -7.43
CA SER A 150 9.80 -17.54 -7.96
C SER A 150 11.29 -17.20 -8.13
N TYR A 151 12.09 -17.46 -7.09
CA TYR A 151 13.53 -17.19 -7.12
C TYR A 151 14.35 -18.03 -8.12
N SER A 152 13.73 -19.07 -8.70
CA SER A 152 14.31 -19.82 -9.82
C SER A 152 14.30 -19.05 -11.15
N ILE A 153 13.46 -18.01 -11.31
CA ILE A 153 13.43 -17.18 -12.50
C ILE A 153 14.57 -16.16 -12.40
N GLN A 154 15.58 -16.34 -13.24
CA GLN A 154 16.71 -15.41 -13.38
C GLN A 154 16.41 -14.36 -14.47
N GLY A 155 17.03 -13.18 -14.36
CA GLY A 155 16.89 -12.10 -15.34
C GLY A 155 15.72 -11.15 -15.11
N ASP A 156 14.83 -11.45 -14.17
CA ASP A 156 13.70 -10.58 -13.78
C ASP A 156 13.62 -10.43 -12.26
N TYR A 157 13.02 -9.36 -11.75
CA TYR A 157 12.99 -9.00 -10.33
C TYR A 157 11.62 -8.43 -9.95
N VAL A 158 11.41 -8.12 -8.67
CA VAL A 158 10.15 -7.45 -8.28
C VAL A 158 10.20 -6.01 -8.74
N HIS A 159 9.17 -5.57 -9.46
CA HIS A 159 9.02 -4.18 -9.89
C HIS A 159 7.89 -3.52 -9.10
N VAL A 160 8.11 -2.29 -8.69
CA VAL A 160 7.08 -1.41 -8.09
C VAL A 160 7.06 -0.13 -8.91
N ASP A 161 6.11 -0.05 -9.84
CA ASP A 161 5.91 1.10 -10.70
C ASP A 161 4.84 2.02 -10.09
N ILE A 162 5.22 3.26 -9.81
CA ILE A 162 4.36 4.28 -9.22
C ILE A 162 3.98 5.30 -10.30
N TYR A 163 2.67 5.47 -10.50
CA TYR A 163 2.07 6.45 -11.40
C TYR A 163 1.33 7.51 -10.59
N ASP A 164 0.78 8.53 -11.27
CA ASP A 164 0.01 9.59 -10.61
C ASP A 164 -1.32 9.08 -10.01
N ASP A 165 -1.84 7.97 -10.54
CA ASP A 165 -3.16 7.41 -10.25
C ASP A 165 -3.12 6.02 -9.60
N ARG A 166 -1.97 5.33 -9.58
CA ARG A 166 -1.87 3.96 -9.07
C ARG A 166 -0.45 3.52 -8.72
N ILE A 167 -0.36 2.44 -7.96
CA ILE A 167 0.86 1.65 -7.72
C ILE A 167 0.67 0.29 -8.39
N VAL A 168 1.66 -0.15 -9.18
CA VAL A 168 1.68 -1.46 -9.83
C VAL A 168 2.86 -2.25 -9.28
N ILE A 169 2.59 -3.43 -8.71
CA ILE A 169 3.59 -4.34 -8.16
C ILE A 169 3.61 -5.59 -9.02
N GLU A 170 4.76 -5.92 -9.60
CA GLU A 170 4.93 -7.11 -10.44
C GLU A 170 5.98 -8.04 -9.84
N SER A 171 5.63 -9.32 -9.70
CA SER A 171 6.52 -10.36 -9.15
C SER A 171 6.70 -11.51 -10.14
N PRO A 172 7.95 -11.97 -10.38
CA PRO A 172 8.22 -13.14 -11.18
C PRO A 172 7.61 -14.42 -10.59
N GLY A 173 6.94 -15.19 -11.43
CA GLY A 173 6.25 -16.42 -11.08
C GLY A 173 4.75 -16.35 -11.35
N ARG A 174 4.05 -17.38 -10.90
CA ARG A 174 2.59 -17.51 -11.05
C ARG A 174 1.95 -17.89 -9.73
N PHE A 175 0.65 -17.68 -9.62
CA PHE A 175 -0.12 -18.26 -8.54
C PHE A 175 0.01 -19.79 -8.54
N PRO A 176 -0.06 -20.41 -7.36
CA PRO A 176 0.04 -21.86 -7.22
C PRO A 176 -1.24 -22.56 -7.69
N GLY A 177 -1.10 -23.56 -8.54
CA GLY A 177 -2.24 -24.37 -9.01
C GLY A 177 -3.21 -23.63 -9.93
N LEU A 178 -4.47 -24.09 -9.94
CA LEU A 178 -5.58 -23.49 -10.70
C LEU A 178 -6.27 -22.41 -9.85
N VAL A 179 -5.56 -21.32 -9.62
CA VAL A 179 -6.12 -20.13 -8.99
C VAL A 179 -6.67 -19.20 -10.06
N ASP A 180 -7.88 -18.69 -9.85
CA ASP A 180 -8.46 -17.63 -10.66
C ASP A 180 -8.03 -16.26 -10.13
N PRO A 181 -7.17 -15.50 -10.85
CA PRO A 181 -6.79 -14.16 -10.45
C PRO A 181 -7.95 -13.17 -10.41
N ALA A 182 -9.09 -13.47 -11.07
CA ALA A 182 -10.29 -12.64 -11.02
C ALA A 182 -11.03 -12.76 -9.66
N ASN A 183 -10.74 -13.79 -8.87
CA ASN A 183 -11.27 -13.96 -7.53
C ASN A 183 -10.14 -14.10 -6.48
N PRO A 184 -9.38 -13.02 -6.21
CA PRO A 184 -8.22 -13.06 -5.34
C PRO A 184 -8.55 -13.41 -3.88
N LEU A 185 -9.79 -13.15 -3.45
CA LEU A 185 -10.26 -13.47 -2.10
C LEU A 185 -10.54 -14.97 -1.90
N ALA A 186 -10.70 -15.73 -2.99
CA ALA A 186 -10.87 -17.19 -2.94
C ALA A 186 -9.53 -17.96 -2.99
N ILE A 187 -8.40 -17.24 -3.13
CA ILE A 187 -7.08 -17.84 -3.20
C ILE A 187 -6.77 -18.51 -1.87
N LYS A 188 -6.61 -19.83 -1.89
CA LYS A 188 -6.23 -20.60 -0.71
C LYS A 188 -4.80 -20.25 -0.28
N ARG A 189 -4.55 -20.33 1.03
CA ARG A 189 -3.23 -20.18 1.61
C ARG A 189 -2.23 -21.12 0.93
N PHE A 190 -1.19 -20.56 0.32
CA PHE A 190 -0.08 -21.30 -0.22
C PHE A 190 1.17 -20.42 -0.21
N ALA A 191 2.23 -20.91 0.42
CA ALA A 191 3.53 -20.26 0.40
C ALA A 191 4.45 -20.98 -0.59
N ARG A 192 4.82 -20.31 -1.69
CA ARG A 192 5.84 -20.84 -2.63
C ARG A 192 7.18 -21.09 -1.92
N ASN A 193 7.55 -20.18 -1.02
CA ASN A 193 8.78 -20.27 -0.24
C ASN A 193 8.41 -20.42 1.25
N PRO A 194 8.02 -21.63 1.72
CA PRO A 194 7.49 -21.82 3.07
C PRO A 194 8.50 -21.47 4.17
N ARG A 195 9.80 -21.72 3.95
CA ARG A 195 10.86 -21.33 4.89
C ARG A 195 10.99 -19.82 5.03
N ILE A 196 10.90 -19.09 3.91
CA ILE A 196 10.91 -17.62 3.91
C ILE A 196 9.67 -17.07 4.61
N ALA A 197 8.48 -17.56 4.24
CA ALA A 197 7.21 -17.12 4.83
C ALA A 197 7.17 -17.35 6.36
N ARG A 198 7.68 -18.48 6.83
CA ARG A 198 7.79 -18.80 8.27
C ARG A 198 8.67 -17.77 8.99
N VAL A 199 9.85 -17.47 8.47
CA VAL A 199 10.76 -16.50 9.09
C VAL A 199 10.19 -15.09 9.03
N CYS A 200 9.57 -14.68 7.92
CA CYS A 200 8.88 -13.39 7.84
C CYS A 200 7.76 -13.27 8.87
N THR A 201 7.07 -14.38 9.19
CA THR A 201 6.07 -14.41 10.28
C THR A 201 6.74 -14.30 11.65
N ASP A 202 7.81 -15.05 11.90
CA ASP A 202 8.59 -14.98 13.14
C ASP A 202 9.11 -13.55 13.40
N LEU A 203 9.51 -12.84 12.33
CA LEU A 203 9.96 -11.44 12.36
C LEU A 203 8.81 -10.42 12.39
N ARG A 204 7.55 -10.86 12.41
CA ARG A 204 6.33 -10.03 12.38
C ARG A 204 6.22 -9.13 11.14
N ILE A 205 6.84 -9.53 10.04
CA ILE A 205 6.72 -8.90 8.72
C ILE A 205 5.40 -9.31 8.06
N THR A 206 5.03 -10.59 8.20
CA THR A 206 3.77 -11.17 7.70
C THR A 206 2.93 -11.71 8.87
N GLN A 207 1.62 -11.82 8.67
CA GLN A 207 0.73 -12.56 9.56
C GLN A 207 0.44 -13.95 8.97
N GLU A 208 0.40 -14.98 9.81
CA GLU A 208 0.36 -16.39 9.36
C GLU A 208 -1.02 -16.86 8.87
N PHE A 209 -2.06 -16.04 9.01
CA PHE A 209 -3.46 -16.47 8.80
C PHE A 209 -3.98 -16.37 7.37
N GLY A 210 -3.16 -15.97 6.39
CA GLY A 210 -3.62 -15.80 5.00
C GLY A 210 -4.62 -14.65 4.82
N GLU A 211 -4.73 -13.78 5.83
CA GLU A 211 -5.60 -12.61 5.83
C GLU A 211 -5.01 -11.42 5.06
N GLY A 212 -3.74 -11.51 4.63
CA GLY A 212 -3.01 -10.43 3.97
C GLY A 212 -3.78 -9.82 2.80
N ILE A 213 -4.18 -10.64 1.83
CA ILE A 213 -4.99 -10.18 0.68
C ILE A 213 -6.31 -9.56 1.16
N ARG A 214 -7.01 -10.20 2.10
CA ARG A 214 -8.29 -9.67 2.61
C ARG A 214 -8.12 -8.31 3.27
N ARG A 215 -7.10 -8.15 4.12
CA ARG A 215 -6.76 -6.87 4.77
C ARG A 215 -6.44 -5.79 3.76
N MET A 216 -5.69 -6.12 2.70
CA MET A 216 -5.43 -5.18 1.61
C MET A 216 -6.73 -4.69 0.96
N PHE A 217 -7.69 -5.58 0.69
CA PHE A 217 -9.00 -5.21 0.16
C PHE A 217 -9.78 -4.33 1.15
N ASP A 218 -9.82 -4.72 2.43
CA ASP A 218 -10.52 -3.99 3.47
C ASP A 218 -9.95 -2.57 3.65
N GLU A 219 -8.63 -2.40 3.58
CA GLU A 219 -7.97 -1.08 3.67
C GLU A 219 -8.27 -0.19 2.45
N MET A 220 -8.24 -0.74 1.24
CA MET A 220 -8.61 0.01 0.04
C MET A 220 -10.06 0.48 0.11
N ARG A 221 -10.99 -0.41 0.51
CA ARG A 221 -12.42 -0.09 0.66
C ARG A 221 -12.66 0.94 1.76
N THR A 222 -11.97 0.81 2.90
CA THR A 222 -12.07 1.77 4.01
C THR A 222 -11.59 3.16 3.60
N ALA A 223 -10.58 3.24 2.73
CA ALA A 223 -10.13 4.48 2.12
C ALA A 223 -11.04 4.99 0.98
N GLY A 224 -12.15 4.29 0.66
CA GLY A 224 -13.05 4.62 -0.44
C GLY A 224 -12.47 4.36 -1.83
N LEU A 225 -11.34 3.64 -1.91
CA LEU A 225 -10.63 3.34 -3.13
C LEU A 225 -11.17 2.08 -3.82
N SER A 226 -10.78 1.93 -5.08
CA SER A 226 -11.14 0.77 -5.91
C SER A 226 -10.46 -0.50 -5.39
N ASP A 227 -11.13 -1.64 -5.55
CA ASP A 227 -10.57 -2.93 -5.14
C ASP A 227 -9.23 -3.24 -5.84
N PRO A 228 -8.28 -3.89 -5.16
CA PRO A 228 -7.05 -4.37 -5.79
C PRO A 228 -7.31 -5.27 -7.00
N LEU A 229 -6.59 -5.03 -8.10
CA LEU A 229 -6.69 -5.85 -9.31
C LEU A 229 -5.46 -6.75 -9.47
N TYR A 230 -5.70 -8.06 -9.50
CA TYR A 230 -4.67 -9.04 -9.85
C TYR A 230 -4.75 -9.43 -11.33
N ARG A 231 -3.60 -9.46 -12.00
CA ARG A 231 -3.43 -10.02 -13.33
C ARG A 231 -2.29 -11.01 -13.32
N GLN A 232 -2.45 -12.12 -14.02
CA GLN A 232 -1.40 -13.12 -14.16
C GLN A 232 -1.05 -13.28 -15.64
N THR A 233 0.24 -13.22 -15.95
CA THR A 233 0.79 -13.52 -17.27
C THR A 233 1.33 -14.96 -17.31
N SER A 234 2.03 -15.32 -18.38
CA SER A 234 2.73 -16.61 -18.45
C SER A 234 3.91 -16.72 -17.48
N GLY A 235 4.45 -15.60 -16.98
CA GLY A 235 5.67 -15.57 -16.18
C GLY A 235 5.65 -14.66 -14.95
N SER A 236 4.61 -13.84 -14.77
CA SER A 236 4.51 -12.89 -13.67
C SER A 236 3.09 -12.79 -13.08
N VAL A 237 3.03 -12.34 -11.84
CA VAL A 237 1.80 -11.87 -11.18
C VAL A 237 1.94 -10.37 -10.98
N GLN A 238 0.94 -9.63 -11.41
CA GLN A 238 0.85 -8.19 -11.27
C GLN A 238 -0.34 -7.83 -10.37
N LEU A 239 -0.09 -6.94 -9.41
CA LEU A 239 -1.07 -6.32 -8.53
C LEU A 239 -1.15 -4.84 -8.89
N THR A 240 -2.35 -4.32 -9.11
CA THR A 240 -2.60 -2.89 -9.31
C THR A 240 -3.45 -2.35 -8.17
N LEU A 241 -2.96 -1.28 -7.53
CA LEU A 241 -3.64 -0.56 -6.47
C LEU A 241 -3.94 0.86 -6.97
N SER A 242 -5.21 1.13 -7.26
CA SER A 242 -5.66 2.42 -7.79
C SER A 242 -5.95 3.41 -6.67
N GLY A 243 -5.52 4.66 -6.83
CA GLY A 243 -5.96 5.78 -6.01
C GLY A 243 -7.33 6.35 -6.42
N GLU A 244 -7.97 5.75 -7.43
CA GLU A 244 -9.32 6.10 -7.85
C GLU A 244 -10.36 5.60 -6.85
N HIS A 245 -11.35 6.46 -6.55
CA HIS A 245 -12.40 6.12 -5.61
C HIS A 245 -13.47 5.25 -6.27
N THR A 246 -13.95 4.22 -5.56
CA THR A 246 -14.97 3.28 -6.06
C THR A 246 -16.23 4.02 -6.54
N GLU A 247 -16.66 5.06 -5.82
CA GLU A 247 -17.81 5.88 -6.22
C GLU A 247 -17.63 6.55 -7.58
N ARG A 248 -16.40 6.97 -7.93
CA ARG A 248 -16.11 7.57 -9.25
C ARG A 248 -16.18 6.52 -10.34
N GLN A 249 -15.59 5.34 -10.15
CA GLN A 249 -15.69 4.24 -11.13
C GLN A 249 -17.14 3.81 -11.36
N LEU A 250 -17.90 3.68 -10.28
CA LEU A 250 -19.33 3.37 -10.33
C LEU A 250 -20.09 4.47 -11.07
N THR A 251 -19.75 5.75 -10.84
CA THR A 251 -20.34 6.88 -11.57
C THR A 251 -19.98 6.83 -13.06
N ASP A 252 -18.73 6.62 -13.41
CA ASP A 252 -18.23 6.66 -14.79
C ASP A 252 -18.77 5.52 -15.66
N ALA A 253 -19.19 4.41 -15.04
CA ALA A 253 -19.90 3.31 -15.70
C ALA A 253 -21.38 3.65 -16.03
N LEU A 254 -21.95 4.71 -15.45
CA LEU A 254 -23.34 5.09 -15.69
C LEU A 254 -23.48 5.84 -17.03
N PRO A 255 -24.66 5.79 -17.67
CA PRO A 255 -25.04 6.69 -18.75
C PRO A 255 -24.71 8.17 -18.47
N SER A 256 -24.30 8.91 -19.51
CA SER A 256 -23.88 10.31 -19.41
C SER A 256 -24.86 11.21 -18.66
N LEU A 257 -26.17 11.05 -18.88
CA LEU A 257 -27.19 11.84 -18.17
C LEU A 257 -27.24 11.50 -16.67
N GLN A 258 -26.99 10.26 -16.27
CA GLN A 258 -26.92 9.89 -14.85
C GLN A 258 -25.67 10.47 -14.19
N GLN A 259 -24.54 10.48 -14.90
CA GLN A 259 -23.33 11.17 -14.43
C GLN A 259 -23.58 12.66 -14.18
N GLN A 260 -24.26 13.34 -15.12
CA GLN A 260 -24.64 14.75 -15.00
C GLN A 260 -25.58 14.99 -13.81
N ILE A 261 -26.57 14.12 -13.60
CA ILE A 261 -27.48 14.19 -12.43
C ILE A 261 -26.71 14.06 -11.12
N LEU A 262 -25.80 13.07 -11.01
CA LEU A 262 -24.99 12.87 -9.81
C LEU A 262 -24.02 14.03 -9.59
N ALA A 263 -23.45 14.61 -10.65
CA ALA A 263 -22.61 15.80 -10.55
C ALA A 263 -23.40 17.02 -10.02
N ALA A 264 -24.62 17.26 -10.53
CA ALA A 264 -25.49 18.32 -10.05
C ALA A 264 -25.83 18.17 -8.56
N LEU A 265 -26.15 16.95 -8.12
CA LEU A 265 -26.45 16.65 -6.71
C LEU A 265 -25.22 16.70 -5.78
N ARG A 266 -24.00 16.63 -6.31
CA ARG A 266 -22.76 16.87 -5.54
C ARG A 266 -22.52 18.36 -5.29
N GLU A 267 -22.85 19.21 -6.26
CA GLU A 267 -22.72 20.66 -6.12
C GLU A 267 -23.82 21.28 -5.26
N ALA A 268 -25.04 20.74 -5.35
CA ALA A 268 -26.19 21.15 -4.54
C ALA A 268 -26.80 19.94 -3.82
N PRO A 269 -26.68 19.84 -2.48
CA PRO A 269 -26.98 18.62 -1.73
C PRO A 269 -28.46 18.21 -1.72
N GLU A 270 -29.38 19.12 -2.05
CA GLU A 270 -30.80 18.82 -2.25
C GLU A 270 -31.34 19.59 -3.46
N LEU A 271 -31.83 18.86 -4.47
CA LEU A 271 -32.41 19.43 -5.69
C LEU A 271 -33.77 18.80 -5.99
N SER A 272 -34.74 19.61 -6.40
CA SER A 272 -36.00 19.13 -6.98
C SER A 272 -35.78 18.54 -8.37
N THR A 273 -36.71 17.70 -8.84
CA THR A 273 -36.65 17.16 -10.21
C THR A 273 -36.67 18.27 -11.28
N GLY A 274 -37.26 19.43 -10.98
CA GLY A 274 -37.26 20.58 -11.88
C GLY A 274 -35.87 21.19 -12.01
N GLU A 275 -35.20 21.45 -10.88
CA GLU A 275 -33.85 22.01 -10.87
C GLU A 275 -32.83 21.06 -11.50
N VAL A 276 -32.95 19.75 -11.27
CA VAL A 276 -32.10 18.76 -11.96
C VAL A 276 -32.33 18.79 -13.48
N ALA A 277 -33.57 18.97 -13.93
CA ALA A 277 -33.88 19.08 -15.36
C ALA A 277 -33.30 20.35 -15.99
N GLU A 278 -33.34 21.48 -15.28
CA GLU A 278 -32.71 22.72 -15.73
C GLU A 278 -31.18 22.60 -15.80
N LEU A 279 -30.55 22.04 -14.77
CA LEU A 279 -29.09 21.88 -14.71
C LEU A 279 -28.54 20.89 -15.74
N THR A 280 -29.30 19.84 -16.05
CA THR A 280 -28.89 18.81 -17.02
C THR A 280 -29.34 19.13 -18.46
N GLY A 281 -30.23 20.10 -18.64
CA GLY A 281 -30.83 20.43 -19.95
C GLY A 281 -31.74 19.33 -20.52
N ALA A 282 -32.09 18.31 -19.72
CA ALA A 282 -32.90 17.18 -20.16
C ALA A 282 -34.38 17.36 -19.78
N ALA A 283 -35.28 16.75 -20.55
CA ALA A 283 -36.71 16.82 -20.27
C ALA A 283 -37.05 16.19 -18.90
N ARG A 284 -37.92 16.85 -18.13
CA ARG A 284 -38.31 16.43 -16.77
C ARG A 284 -38.74 14.95 -16.65
N PRO A 285 -39.52 14.36 -17.58
CA PRO A 285 -39.85 12.93 -17.53
C PRO A 285 -38.63 12.02 -17.66
N THR A 286 -37.67 12.39 -18.51
CA THR A 286 -36.42 11.66 -18.71
C THR A 286 -35.56 11.71 -17.46
N VAL A 287 -35.43 12.88 -16.85
CA VAL A 287 -34.69 13.07 -15.59
C VAL A 287 -35.31 12.27 -14.45
N LEU A 288 -36.63 12.29 -14.31
CA LEU A 288 -37.33 11.51 -13.29
C LEU A 288 -37.05 10.01 -13.45
N ARG A 289 -37.11 9.48 -14.67
CA ARG A 289 -36.77 8.08 -14.97
C ARG A 289 -35.34 7.72 -14.55
N HIS A 290 -34.37 8.61 -14.80
CA HIS A 290 -32.98 8.38 -14.42
C HIS A 290 -32.75 8.52 -12.91
N LEU A 291 -33.44 9.45 -12.23
CA LEU A 291 -33.42 9.59 -10.77
C LEU A 291 -34.03 8.36 -10.08
N ASP A 292 -35.13 7.82 -10.62
CA ASP A 292 -35.71 6.57 -10.13
C ASP A 292 -34.72 5.40 -10.29
N ALA A 293 -34.08 5.26 -11.45
CA ALA A 293 -33.07 4.23 -11.66
C ALA A 293 -31.83 4.41 -10.74
N LEU A 294 -31.39 5.64 -10.51
CA LEU A 294 -30.30 5.96 -9.57
C LEU A 294 -30.69 5.66 -8.12
N ARG A 295 -31.96 5.85 -7.75
CA ARG A 295 -32.49 5.49 -6.44
C ARG A 295 -32.53 3.98 -6.26
N ASP A 296 -33.03 3.28 -7.26
CA ASP A 296 -33.12 1.82 -7.23
C ASP A 296 -31.71 1.18 -7.18
N ALA A 297 -30.71 1.85 -7.75
CA ALA A 297 -29.30 1.48 -7.65
C ALA A 297 -28.57 2.03 -6.40
N GLY A 298 -29.26 2.76 -5.51
CA GLY A 298 -28.73 3.21 -4.22
C GLY A 298 -27.82 4.44 -4.25
N TYR A 299 -27.79 5.22 -5.33
CA TYR A 299 -26.97 6.46 -5.40
C TYR A 299 -27.68 7.68 -4.80
N VAL A 300 -28.99 7.74 -4.94
CA VAL A 300 -29.80 8.89 -4.50
C VAL A 300 -31.00 8.44 -3.69
N GLN A 301 -31.47 9.30 -2.81
CA GLN A 301 -32.73 9.11 -2.11
C GLN A 301 -33.68 10.26 -2.41
N TRP A 302 -34.96 9.92 -2.46
CA TRP A 302 -36.04 10.89 -2.55
C TRP A 302 -36.42 11.40 -1.16
N VAL A 303 -36.59 12.72 -1.02
CA VAL A 303 -36.98 13.39 0.21
C VAL A 303 -38.30 14.12 -0.05
N GLY A 304 -39.39 13.65 0.56
CA GLY A 304 -40.68 14.31 0.49
C GLY A 304 -41.72 13.63 1.38
N LYS A 305 -42.81 14.36 1.69
CA LYS A 305 -43.87 13.87 2.59
C LYS A 305 -44.94 13.05 1.89
N SER A 306 -45.12 13.26 0.57
CA SER A 306 -46.09 12.52 -0.23
C SER A 306 -45.71 12.55 -1.72
N ARG A 307 -46.30 11.66 -2.51
CA ARG A 307 -46.05 11.57 -3.96
C ARG A 307 -46.40 12.84 -4.76
N LYS A 308 -47.12 13.79 -4.14
CA LYS A 308 -47.49 15.09 -4.72
C LYS A 308 -46.87 16.28 -3.97
N ASP A 309 -45.87 16.04 -3.13
CA ASP A 309 -45.22 17.10 -2.35
C ASP A 309 -44.51 18.09 -3.30
N PRO A 310 -44.91 19.37 -3.33
CA PRO A 310 -44.25 20.36 -4.18
C PRO A 310 -42.83 20.69 -3.73
N ARG A 311 -42.45 20.31 -2.50
CA ARG A 311 -41.08 20.47 -1.95
C ARG A 311 -40.25 19.19 -2.04
N ALA A 312 -40.69 18.21 -2.84
CA ALA A 312 -39.95 16.98 -3.03
C ALA A 312 -38.58 17.24 -3.67
N SER A 313 -37.53 16.76 -3.02
CA SER A 313 -36.14 16.88 -3.47
C SER A 313 -35.46 15.52 -3.53
N TRP A 314 -34.29 15.50 -4.14
CA TRP A 314 -33.39 14.37 -4.25
C TRP A 314 -32.07 14.75 -3.60
N ARG A 315 -31.44 13.79 -2.93
CA ARG A 315 -30.09 13.93 -2.37
C ARG A 315 -29.28 12.67 -2.56
N LEU A 316 -27.96 12.79 -2.56
CA LEU A 316 -27.06 11.64 -2.59
C LEU A 316 -27.17 10.83 -1.28
N ILE A 317 -27.05 9.51 -1.41
CA ILE A 317 -26.85 8.62 -0.26
C ILE A 317 -25.37 8.71 0.11
N ARG A 318 -25.08 9.03 1.39
CA ARG A 318 -23.74 9.06 1.97
C ARG A 318 -23.41 7.74 2.65
#